data_AF-A0AAU1GQB8-F1
#
_entry.id   AF-A0AAU1GQB8-F1
#
_cell.length_a   1.000
_cell.length_b   1.000
_cell.length_c   1.000
_cell.angle_alpha   90.00
_cell.angle_beta   90.00
_cell.angle_gamma   90.00
#
_symmetry.space_group_name_H-M   'P 1'
#
loop_
_entity.id
_entity.type
_entity.pdbx_description
1 polymer ?
#
loop_
_entity_poly.entity_id
_entity_poly.type
_entity_poly.pdbx_seq_one_letter_code
_entity_poly.pdbx_strand_id
1 'polypeptide(L)'
;MRAFLASSIGVTCAAALVLPLAAPAGAAPDTLAHPATAGSVPAEASEPAEVPGSTQSLALNPLASPSVRATGAPAAEAAEQGLPERDVQPFSLVGVVWDDVDTELHGTAQVRTRATGTDRWSDWQDLETHNAEHSADAGTAERDSGAARGSTAPLWVGDSDGVEVRVRPETPGPGESAETPVPLPAGLHLELVDPGKDPQELPATGVAGADRTTQNPATLPALSRAETEEAAGLAPAAKPYIGPRPRIVTRKGWGADEKLRESGFAYTKSVKAAFIHHSATGNNYKCSQAPSVLRGIYRYHVKSSGWRDIGYNFAVDKCGNIYEGRAGGVTKAVMGAHTLGFNTNTMGIAVLGTFTKSNPPAAAVNAVSKLTAWKLGLFGANPKGKVTLTSGGSNKYKKGKKVKLNVISGHRDGFATECPGARLYKKLGTARTSSAKLQGR
;
A
#
# COMPACT_ATOMS: atom_id res chain seq x y z
N MET A 1 19.44 38.68 41.17
CA MET A 1 20.16 38.91 42.43
C MET A 1 19.54 38.06 43.52
N ARG A 2 20.33 37.13 44.10
CA ARG A 2 20.21 36.50 45.44
C ARG A 2 18.94 35.67 45.73
N ALA A 3 18.94 34.55 46.44
CA ALA A 3 20.01 33.68 46.97
C ALA A 3 19.35 32.36 47.44
N PHE A 4 20.20 31.35 47.57
CA PHE A 4 19.98 30.00 48.11
C PHE A 4 19.46 29.97 49.56
N LEU A 5 18.79 28.85 49.92
CA LEU A 5 18.94 28.22 51.23
C LEU A 5 18.96 26.70 51.08
N ALA A 6 20.05 26.11 51.56
CA ALA A 6 20.30 24.68 51.68
C ALA A 6 19.89 24.19 53.08
N SER A 7 19.63 22.89 53.22
CA SER A 7 19.89 22.16 54.46
C SER A 7 20.15 20.69 54.17
N SER A 8 21.23 20.20 54.76
CA SER A 8 21.81 18.87 54.66
C SER A 8 22.13 18.38 56.06
N ILE A 9 21.75 17.14 56.40
CA ILE A 9 22.35 16.26 57.44
C ILE A 9 21.90 14.83 56.99
N GLY A 10 22.67 13.74 56.91
CA GLY A 10 24.05 13.42 57.25
C GLY A 10 24.15 11.90 57.54
N VAL A 11 24.84 11.17 56.66
CA VAL A 11 25.82 10.06 56.89
C VAL A 11 25.46 8.81 57.72
N THR A 12 25.66 7.60 57.14
CA THR A 12 26.64 6.60 57.65
C THR A 12 26.97 5.48 56.64
N CYS A 13 28.28 5.21 56.51
CA CYS A 13 28.91 4.17 55.70
C CYS A 13 29.10 2.86 56.50
N ALA A 14 29.17 1.72 55.81
CA ALA A 14 30.11 0.64 56.15
C ALA A 14 30.36 -0.25 54.92
N ALA A 15 31.62 -0.34 54.50
CA ALA A 15 32.13 -1.31 53.55
C ALA A 15 32.94 -2.37 54.32
N ALA A 16 32.88 -3.63 53.90
CA ALA A 16 33.82 -4.66 54.32
C ALA A 16 34.17 -5.53 53.11
N LEU A 17 35.48 -5.66 52.89
CA LEU A 17 36.15 -6.29 51.75
C LEU A 17 37.15 -7.26 52.37
N VAL A 18 37.10 -8.56 52.03
CA VAL A 18 38.16 -9.52 52.41
C VAL A 18 38.37 -10.54 51.28
N LEU A 19 39.58 -10.49 50.72
CA LEU A 19 40.36 -11.57 50.08
C LEU A 19 41.53 -11.86 51.07
N PRO A 20 42.26 -13.01 51.07
CA PRO A 20 43.09 -13.42 49.91
C PRO A 20 43.62 -14.91 49.82
N LEU A 21 44.40 -15.17 48.73
CA LEU A 21 45.59 -16.09 48.58
C LEU A 21 45.39 -17.64 48.64
N ALA A 22 46.08 -18.55 47.94
CA ALA A 22 47.23 -18.60 47.01
C ALA A 22 47.30 -19.98 46.26
N ALA A 23 48.15 -20.10 45.22
CA ALA A 23 48.43 -21.31 44.41
C ALA A 23 49.46 -22.29 45.06
N PRO A 24 49.75 -23.49 44.47
CA PRO A 24 50.89 -23.59 43.52
C PRO A 24 50.83 -24.68 42.40
N ALA A 25 51.59 -24.39 41.34
CA ALA A 25 52.47 -25.16 40.40
C ALA A 25 52.39 -26.69 40.08
N GLY A 26 52.67 -26.99 38.79
CA GLY A 26 53.33 -28.20 38.22
C GLY A 26 52.38 -29.29 37.69
N ALA A 27 52.55 -29.98 36.56
CA ALA A 27 53.62 -30.14 35.56
C ALA A 27 53.01 -30.75 34.26
N ALA A 28 53.69 -30.62 33.11
CA ALA A 28 53.39 -31.36 31.88
C ALA A 28 53.99 -32.79 31.91
N PRO A 29 53.55 -33.71 31.03
CA PRO A 29 54.31 -33.88 29.78
C PRO A 29 53.47 -34.14 28.51
N ASP A 30 54.14 -33.98 27.37
CA ASP A 30 53.73 -34.32 26.00
C ASP A 30 53.25 -35.78 25.84
N THR A 31 52.40 -36.04 24.84
CA THR A 31 52.68 -36.87 23.64
C THR A 31 51.40 -37.47 22.98
N LEU A 32 51.15 -37.05 21.72
CA LEU A 32 50.53 -37.71 20.54
C LEU A 32 49.08 -38.25 20.51
N ALA A 33 48.29 -37.58 19.65
CA ALA A 33 47.49 -38.10 18.51
C ALA A 33 46.27 -39.01 18.73
N HIS A 34 45.06 -38.46 18.53
CA HIS A 34 44.05 -38.85 17.50
C HIS A 34 42.84 -37.89 17.55
N PRO A 35 42.27 -37.42 16.42
CA PRO A 35 41.08 -36.57 16.45
C PRO A 35 39.82 -37.44 16.50
N ALA A 36 39.03 -37.29 17.57
CA ALA A 36 37.67 -37.82 17.64
C ALA A 36 36.71 -36.64 17.87
N THR A 37 35.84 -36.46 16.89
CA THR A 37 34.72 -35.51 16.81
C THR A 37 33.86 -35.49 18.07
N ALA A 38 33.61 -34.29 18.62
CA ALA A 38 32.58 -34.06 19.63
C ALA A 38 31.79 -32.78 19.33
N GLY A 39 30.55 -32.98 18.88
CA GLY A 39 29.36 -32.18 19.16
C GLY A 39 29.45 -30.67 19.04
N SER A 40 29.14 -30.15 17.86
CA SER A 40 28.59 -28.80 17.72
C SER A 40 27.29 -28.69 18.53
N VAL A 41 27.28 -27.78 19.50
CA VAL A 41 26.06 -27.31 20.16
C VAL A 41 25.14 -26.75 19.06
N PRO A 42 23.86 -27.17 18.95
CA PRO A 42 22.95 -26.55 17.99
C PRO A 42 22.79 -25.09 18.38
N ALA A 43 23.15 -24.19 17.47
CA ALA A 43 22.77 -22.80 17.56
C ALA A 43 21.23 -22.76 17.71
N GLU A 44 20.75 -22.19 18.81
CA GLU A 44 19.35 -21.80 18.92
C GLU A 44 18.99 -21.04 17.65
N ALA A 45 18.06 -21.62 16.89
CA ALA A 45 17.49 -20.97 15.73
C ALA A 45 16.84 -19.69 16.23
N SER A 46 17.51 -18.56 16.02
CA SER A 46 16.94 -17.24 16.19
C SER A 46 15.60 -17.23 15.47
N GLU A 47 14.51 -17.03 16.22
CA GLU A 47 13.18 -16.86 15.65
C GLU A 47 13.26 -15.84 14.49
N PRO A 48 12.56 -16.09 13.37
CA PRO A 48 12.62 -15.17 12.24
C PRO A 48 12.16 -13.80 12.72
N ALA A 49 13.07 -12.81 12.64
CA ALA A 49 12.80 -11.42 13.02
C ALA A 49 11.41 -11.01 12.52
N GLU A 50 10.54 -10.67 13.47
CA GLU A 50 9.12 -10.38 13.25
C GLU A 50 8.98 -9.31 12.16
N VAL A 51 8.18 -9.60 11.14
CA VAL A 51 7.91 -8.70 10.01
C VAL A 51 7.25 -7.44 10.59
N PRO A 52 7.82 -6.22 10.45
CA PRO A 52 7.27 -5.02 11.05
C PRO A 52 5.79 -4.79 10.70
N GLY A 53 4.98 -4.52 11.72
CA GLY A 53 3.53 -4.36 11.63
C GLY A 53 2.76 -5.67 11.76
N SER A 54 1.43 -5.61 11.80
CA SER A 54 0.57 -6.78 12.02
C SER A 54 -0.74 -6.68 11.24
N THR A 55 -1.43 -7.81 11.11
CA THR A 55 -2.78 -7.92 10.53
C THR A 55 -3.63 -8.71 11.51
N GLN A 56 -4.74 -8.14 11.96
CA GLN A 56 -5.72 -8.80 12.83
C GLN A 56 -7.03 -8.99 12.06
N SER A 57 -7.42 -10.25 11.88
CA SER A 57 -8.66 -10.63 11.19
C SER A 57 -9.77 -10.94 12.18
N LEU A 58 -10.96 -10.36 11.98
CA LEU A 58 -12.12 -10.54 12.85
C LEU A 58 -13.35 -10.92 12.02
N ALA A 59 -13.91 -12.10 12.25
CA ALA A 59 -15.10 -12.57 11.52
C ALA A 59 -16.32 -11.65 11.75
N LEU A 60 -17.03 -11.31 10.67
CA LEU A 60 -18.29 -10.56 10.75
C LEU A 60 -19.44 -11.54 10.95
N ASN A 61 -20.24 -11.31 12.00
CA ASN A 61 -21.39 -12.14 12.31
C ASN A 61 -22.67 -11.34 12.07
N PRO A 62 -23.82 -12.01 11.87
CA PRO A 62 -25.11 -11.33 11.82
C PRO A 62 -25.30 -10.43 13.05
N LEU A 63 -25.57 -9.14 12.82
CA LEU A 63 -25.94 -8.21 13.88
C LEU A 63 -27.42 -8.39 14.20
N ALA A 64 -27.76 -8.41 15.48
CA ALA A 64 -29.15 -8.52 15.90
C ALA A 64 -29.93 -7.25 15.49
N SER A 65 -30.94 -7.38 14.63
CA SER A 65 -31.84 -6.29 14.30
C SER A 65 -32.67 -5.86 15.53
N PRO A 66 -32.73 -4.56 15.89
CA PRO A 66 -33.54 -4.07 17.01
C PRO A 66 -35.03 -4.46 16.91
N SER A 67 -35.55 -4.61 15.68
CA SER A 67 -36.94 -4.95 15.39
C SER A 67 -37.31 -6.42 15.63
N VAL A 68 -36.35 -7.35 15.59
CA VAL A 68 -36.61 -8.79 15.74
C VAL A 68 -36.95 -9.15 17.19
N ARG A 69 -36.51 -8.34 18.15
CA ARG A 69 -36.83 -8.53 19.58
C ARG A 69 -38.31 -8.32 19.89
N ALA A 70 -39.06 -7.63 19.02
CA ALA A 70 -40.46 -7.26 19.27
C ALA A 70 -41.49 -8.17 18.58
N THR A 71 -41.12 -8.97 17.56
CA THR A 71 -42.10 -9.65 16.69
C THR A 71 -41.90 -11.15 16.50
N GLY A 72 -40.79 -11.75 16.95
CA GLY A 72 -40.58 -13.20 16.86
C GLY A 72 -40.55 -13.78 15.44
N ALA A 73 -40.31 -12.94 14.42
CA ALA A 73 -40.21 -13.37 13.02
C ALA A 73 -38.90 -14.17 12.76
N PRO A 74 -38.88 -15.12 11.79
CA PRO A 74 -37.69 -15.89 11.48
C PRO A 74 -36.52 -15.01 11.03
N ALA A 75 -35.32 -15.30 11.53
CA ALA A 75 -34.08 -14.53 11.33
C ALA A 75 -33.42 -14.71 9.94
N ALA A 76 -34.19 -15.05 8.91
CA ALA A 76 -33.65 -15.56 7.65
C ALA A 76 -34.03 -14.69 6.46
N GLU A 77 -33.57 -13.44 6.42
CA GLU A 77 -33.60 -12.60 5.21
C GLU A 77 -32.56 -11.48 5.35
N ALA A 78 -31.50 -11.51 4.54
CA ALA A 78 -30.57 -10.41 4.30
C ALA A 78 -30.02 -9.69 5.57
N ALA A 79 -29.64 -10.45 6.60
CA ALA A 79 -29.20 -9.89 7.87
C ALA A 79 -27.90 -9.08 7.72
N GLU A 80 -27.92 -7.83 8.16
CA GLU A 80 -26.73 -6.99 8.37
C GLU A 80 -25.67 -7.79 9.13
N GLN A 81 -24.43 -7.82 8.62
CA GLN A 81 -23.31 -8.48 9.26
C GLN A 81 -22.32 -7.44 9.79
N GLY A 82 -21.63 -7.73 10.89
CA GLY A 82 -20.70 -6.77 11.45
C GLY A 82 -20.07 -7.19 12.77
N LEU A 83 -19.49 -6.20 13.43
CA LEU A 83 -18.97 -6.28 14.79
C LEU A 83 -19.46 -5.07 15.57
N PRO A 84 -20.08 -5.27 16.76
CA PRO A 84 -20.39 -4.17 17.66
C PRO A 84 -19.09 -3.54 18.19
N GLU A 85 -19.22 -2.38 18.85
CA GLU A 85 -18.09 -1.67 19.46
C GLU A 85 -17.22 -2.62 20.29
N ARG A 86 -15.92 -2.66 19.98
CA ARG A 86 -14.97 -3.54 20.66
C ARG A 86 -13.55 -2.96 20.68
N ASP A 87 -12.85 -3.24 21.77
CA ASP A 87 -11.41 -3.01 21.91
C ASP A 87 -10.60 -4.05 21.11
N VAL A 88 -9.58 -3.57 20.40
CA VAL A 88 -8.73 -4.35 19.49
C VAL A 88 -7.26 -3.97 19.66
N GLN A 89 -6.37 -4.72 19.02
CA GLN A 89 -4.97 -4.30 18.97
C GLN A 89 -4.83 -3.01 18.16
N PRO A 90 -3.84 -2.15 18.46
CA PRO A 90 -3.65 -0.92 17.71
C PRO A 90 -3.53 -1.16 16.21
N PHE A 91 -4.19 -0.33 15.42
CA PHE A 91 -4.19 -0.38 13.95
C PHE A 91 -4.31 1.02 13.36
N SER A 92 -3.97 1.17 12.08
CA SER A 92 -4.10 2.46 11.37
C SER A 92 -4.86 2.37 10.05
N LEU A 93 -5.09 1.16 9.55
CA LEU A 93 -5.79 0.90 8.30
C LEU A 93 -6.78 -0.26 8.48
N VAL A 94 -7.94 -0.16 7.83
CA VAL A 94 -9.03 -1.13 7.94
C VAL A 94 -9.63 -1.43 6.58
N GLY A 95 -10.07 -2.67 6.37
CA GLY A 95 -10.87 -3.08 5.23
C GLY A 95 -11.68 -4.32 5.53
N VAL A 96 -12.69 -4.60 4.71
CA VAL A 96 -13.48 -5.84 4.76
C VAL A 96 -13.07 -6.76 3.61
N VAL A 97 -12.93 -8.05 3.91
CA VAL A 97 -12.48 -9.12 3.00
C VAL A 97 -13.45 -10.29 3.04
N TRP A 98 -13.55 -11.03 1.95
CA TRP A 98 -14.39 -12.23 1.79
C TRP A 98 -13.70 -13.28 0.91
N ASP A 99 -14.21 -14.52 0.93
CA ASP A 99 -13.49 -15.68 0.42
C ASP A 99 -13.28 -15.64 -1.10
N ASP A 100 -14.35 -15.43 -1.85
CA ASP A 100 -14.34 -15.50 -3.32
C ASP A 100 -14.08 -14.13 -3.95
N VAL A 101 -12.95 -14.00 -4.61
CA VAL A 101 -12.54 -12.80 -5.34
C VAL A 101 -13.39 -12.51 -6.59
N ASP A 102 -14.13 -13.48 -7.12
CA ASP A 102 -15.08 -13.27 -8.22
C ASP A 102 -16.47 -12.85 -7.75
N THR A 103 -16.75 -12.94 -6.45
CA THR A 103 -18.01 -12.47 -5.86
C THR A 103 -17.93 -10.97 -5.56
N GLU A 104 -18.88 -10.18 -6.06
CA GLU A 104 -19.00 -8.74 -5.77
C GLU A 104 -19.87 -8.50 -4.52
N LEU A 105 -19.48 -7.53 -3.69
CA LEU A 105 -20.26 -7.11 -2.54
C LEU A 105 -21.30 -6.07 -2.98
N HIS A 106 -22.55 -6.50 -3.13
CA HIS A 106 -23.70 -5.63 -3.40
C HIS A 106 -24.26 -5.08 -2.09
N GLY A 107 -23.93 -3.83 -1.77
CA GLY A 107 -24.38 -3.18 -0.55
C GLY A 107 -23.43 -2.13 -0.03
N THR A 108 -23.57 -1.82 1.25
CA THR A 108 -22.74 -0.82 1.95
C THR A 108 -21.91 -1.48 3.03
N ALA A 109 -20.64 -1.13 3.11
CA ALA A 109 -19.76 -1.46 4.23
C ALA A 109 -19.35 -0.15 4.91
N GLN A 110 -19.59 -0.03 6.21
CA GLN A 110 -19.28 1.16 6.98
C GLN A 110 -18.52 0.80 8.25
N VAL A 111 -17.57 1.64 8.61
CA VAL A 111 -16.74 1.47 9.80
C VAL A 111 -16.71 2.77 10.61
N ARG A 112 -16.63 2.67 11.92
CA ARG A 112 -16.14 3.76 12.77
C ARG A 112 -15.07 3.22 13.72
N THR A 113 -14.15 4.09 14.07
CA THR A 113 -12.98 3.76 14.89
C THR A 113 -12.81 4.73 16.04
N ARG A 114 -12.20 4.23 17.12
CA ARG A 114 -11.81 5.02 18.29
C ARG A 114 -10.32 5.31 18.24
N ALA A 115 -9.94 6.57 18.36
CA ALA A 115 -8.55 6.99 18.34
C ALA A 115 -7.81 6.55 19.62
N THR A 116 -6.59 6.03 19.46
CA THR A 116 -5.81 5.46 20.57
C THR A 116 -5.64 6.43 21.74
N GLY A 117 -5.83 5.92 22.96
CA GLY A 117 -5.67 6.71 24.19
C GLY A 117 -6.77 7.76 24.40
N THR A 118 -7.90 7.64 23.71
CA THR A 118 -9.06 8.53 23.87
C THR A 118 -10.37 7.73 23.79
N ASP A 119 -11.45 8.31 24.32
CA ASP A 119 -12.81 7.76 24.14
C ASP A 119 -13.53 8.32 22.89
N ARG A 120 -12.78 8.96 21.97
CA ARG A 120 -13.36 9.65 20.81
C ARG A 120 -13.52 8.70 19.64
N TRP A 121 -14.77 8.42 19.30
CA TRP A 121 -15.17 7.72 18.09
C TRP A 121 -15.29 8.69 16.90
N SER A 122 -14.92 8.21 15.72
CA SER A 122 -15.28 8.86 14.46
C SER A 122 -16.76 8.69 14.14
N ASP A 123 -17.28 9.55 13.26
CA ASP A 123 -18.52 9.27 12.55
C ASP A 123 -18.36 8.00 11.68
N TRP A 124 -19.49 7.40 11.28
CA TRP A 124 -19.48 6.30 10.31
C TRP A 124 -18.85 6.74 8.99
N GLN A 125 -17.92 5.93 8.50
CA GLN A 125 -17.21 6.13 7.23
C GLN A 125 -17.50 4.96 6.30
N ASP A 126 -17.76 5.26 5.03
CA ASP A 126 -17.96 4.24 4.00
C ASP A 126 -16.62 3.61 3.60
N LEU A 127 -16.63 2.29 3.43
CA LEU A 127 -15.58 1.54 2.73
C LEU A 127 -16.02 1.37 1.27
N GLU A 128 -15.11 1.61 0.33
CA GLU A 128 -15.39 1.41 -1.09
C GLU A 128 -15.51 -0.10 -1.38
N THR A 129 -16.72 -0.55 -1.71
CA THR A 129 -17.06 -1.96 -1.89
C THR A 129 -16.75 -2.47 -3.29
N HIS A 130 -16.70 -1.58 -4.28
CA HIS A 130 -16.26 -1.91 -5.62
C HIS A 130 -14.74 -1.79 -5.69
N ASN A 131 -14.04 -2.86 -5.28
CA ASN A 131 -12.57 -2.97 -5.37
C ASN A 131 -12.09 -4.22 -6.18
N ALA A 132 -13.02 -5.02 -6.73
CA ALA A 132 -12.73 -6.14 -7.62
C ALA A 132 -12.01 -5.74 -8.93
N GLU A 133 -12.06 -4.46 -9.29
CA GLU A 133 -11.35 -3.86 -10.42
C GLU A 133 -9.82 -3.84 -10.26
N HIS A 134 -9.36 -3.88 -9.01
CA HIS A 134 -7.97 -4.00 -8.66
C HIS A 134 -7.67 -5.47 -8.47
N SER A 135 -7.35 -6.17 -9.56
CA SER A 135 -7.05 -7.59 -9.53
C SER A 135 -6.09 -7.95 -10.65
N ALA A 136 -5.44 -9.11 -10.52
CA ALA A 136 -4.64 -9.68 -11.59
C ALA A 136 -5.53 -10.18 -12.74
N ASP A 137 -5.03 -10.05 -13.96
CA ASP A 137 -5.77 -10.48 -15.16
C ASP A 137 -5.99 -12.00 -15.14
N ALA A 138 -7.15 -12.44 -15.61
CA ALA A 138 -7.49 -13.86 -15.73
C ALA A 138 -6.48 -14.63 -16.61
N GLY A 139 -6.01 -15.79 -16.13
CA GLY A 139 -4.99 -16.61 -16.79
C GLY A 139 -3.56 -16.10 -16.60
N THR A 140 -3.32 -15.28 -15.57
CA THR A 140 -1.97 -14.96 -15.10
C THR A 140 -1.64 -15.82 -13.90
N ALA A 141 -0.35 -16.13 -13.69
CA ALA A 141 0.09 -16.91 -12.52
C ALA A 141 -0.32 -16.28 -11.17
N GLU A 142 -0.51 -14.96 -11.12
CA GLU A 142 -1.05 -14.29 -9.94
C GLU A 142 -2.49 -14.66 -9.66
N ARG A 143 -3.33 -14.62 -10.70
CA ARG A 143 -4.74 -14.99 -10.58
C ARG A 143 -4.91 -16.49 -10.30
N ASP A 144 -4.10 -17.31 -10.95
CA ASP A 144 -4.22 -18.78 -10.91
C ASP A 144 -3.64 -19.40 -9.63
N SER A 145 -3.03 -18.59 -8.75
CA SER A 145 -2.50 -19.04 -7.45
C SER A 145 -3.58 -19.51 -6.47
N GLY A 146 -4.84 -19.08 -6.67
CA GLY A 146 -5.96 -19.37 -5.78
C GLY A 146 -5.91 -18.63 -4.43
N ALA A 147 -4.91 -17.78 -4.20
CA ALA A 147 -4.75 -17.04 -2.94
C ALA A 147 -5.59 -15.76 -2.86
N ALA A 148 -6.02 -15.23 -4.01
CA ALA A 148 -6.70 -13.95 -4.10
C ALA A 148 -8.09 -14.00 -3.46
N ARG A 149 -8.42 -12.98 -2.67
CA ARG A 149 -9.69 -12.79 -1.98
C ARG A 149 -10.41 -11.55 -2.46
N GLY A 150 -11.72 -11.54 -2.32
CA GLY A 150 -12.50 -10.33 -2.54
C GLY A 150 -12.30 -9.36 -1.37
N SER A 151 -12.22 -8.07 -1.66
CA SER A 151 -11.91 -7.08 -0.63
C SER A 151 -12.42 -5.70 -1.01
N THR A 152 -12.79 -4.90 -0.01
CA THR A 152 -13.02 -3.45 -0.14
C THR A 152 -11.70 -2.71 -0.35
N ALA A 153 -11.74 -1.48 -0.86
CA ALA A 153 -10.56 -0.61 -0.81
C ALA A 153 -10.23 -0.27 0.65
N PRO A 154 -8.95 -0.31 1.04
CA PRO A 154 -8.58 -0.07 2.43
C PRO A 154 -8.77 1.41 2.82
N LEU A 155 -9.20 1.65 4.05
CA LEU A 155 -9.37 2.99 4.63
C LEU A 155 -8.28 3.28 5.66
N TRP A 156 -7.59 4.42 5.52
CA TRP A 156 -6.68 4.92 6.56
C TRP A 156 -7.47 5.67 7.62
N VAL A 157 -7.43 5.15 8.85
CA VAL A 157 -8.17 5.69 10.00
C VAL A 157 -7.25 6.41 11.00
N GLY A 158 -5.93 6.29 10.83
CA GLY A 158 -4.95 6.76 11.82
C GLY A 158 -4.96 5.87 13.06
N ASP A 159 -4.10 6.19 14.03
CA ASP A 159 -3.88 5.34 15.22
C ASP A 159 -5.18 5.12 16.00
N SER A 160 -5.66 3.88 15.96
CA SER A 160 -6.96 3.46 16.49
C SER A 160 -6.81 2.18 17.32
N ASP A 161 -7.60 2.05 18.39
CA ASP A 161 -7.61 0.88 19.28
C ASP A 161 -9.03 0.34 19.58
N GLY A 162 -10.05 0.91 18.93
CA GLY A 162 -11.43 0.46 18.98
C GLY A 162 -12.07 0.50 17.60
N VAL A 163 -12.98 -0.44 17.34
CA VAL A 163 -13.65 -0.54 16.04
C VAL A 163 -15.10 -0.99 16.18
N GLU A 164 -15.94 -0.51 15.25
CA GLU A 164 -17.26 -1.04 14.97
C GLU A 164 -17.45 -1.06 13.44
N VAL A 165 -18.00 -2.15 12.91
CA VAL A 165 -18.23 -2.30 11.47
C VAL A 165 -19.61 -2.89 11.21
N ARG A 166 -20.22 -2.44 10.12
CA ARG A 166 -21.48 -2.98 9.61
C ARG A 166 -21.44 -3.10 8.10
N VAL A 167 -21.98 -4.19 7.61
CA VAL A 167 -22.13 -4.52 6.20
C VAL A 167 -23.60 -4.83 5.96
N ARG A 168 -24.24 -4.04 5.11
CA ARG A 168 -25.65 -4.19 4.76
C ARG A 168 -25.78 -4.58 3.30
N PRO A 169 -26.58 -5.60 2.97
CA PRO A 169 -26.91 -5.88 1.58
C PRO A 169 -27.69 -4.71 0.99
N GLU A 170 -27.58 -4.54 -0.32
CA GLU A 170 -28.42 -3.60 -1.06
C GLU A 170 -29.90 -3.97 -0.90
N THR A 171 -30.74 -2.97 -0.63
CA THR A 171 -32.20 -3.14 -0.54
C THR A 171 -32.84 -2.67 -1.84
N PRO A 172 -33.77 -3.43 -2.45
CA PRO A 172 -34.42 -3.02 -3.68
C PRO A 172 -35.11 -1.65 -3.54
N GLY A 173 -35.02 -0.82 -4.58
CA GLY A 173 -35.65 0.50 -4.59
C GLY A 173 -37.18 0.42 -4.63
N PRO A 174 -37.91 1.44 -4.12
CA PRO A 174 -39.36 1.46 -4.20
C PRO A 174 -39.82 1.51 -5.67
N GLY A 175 -40.45 0.43 -6.14
CA GLY A 175 -41.01 0.31 -7.50
C GLY A 175 -40.28 -0.67 -8.41
N GLU A 176 -39.16 -1.24 -7.98
CA GLU A 176 -38.54 -2.40 -8.63
C GLU A 176 -39.26 -3.66 -8.13
N SER A 177 -39.75 -4.50 -9.05
CA SER A 177 -40.36 -5.79 -8.70
C SER A 177 -39.40 -6.52 -7.78
N ALA A 178 -39.88 -7.04 -6.64
CA ALA A 178 -39.09 -7.70 -5.59
C ALA A 178 -38.02 -8.64 -6.14
N GLU A 179 -36.86 -8.09 -6.49
CA GLU A 179 -35.68 -8.85 -6.85
C GLU A 179 -35.14 -9.39 -5.54
N THR A 180 -34.94 -10.70 -5.49
CA THR A 180 -34.38 -11.40 -4.34
C THR A 180 -33.14 -10.65 -3.86
N PRO A 181 -33.05 -10.21 -2.60
CA PRO A 181 -31.87 -9.50 -2.10
C PRO A 181 -30.61 -10.30 -2.42
N VAL A 182 -29.64 -9.69 -3.09
CA VAL A 182 -28.36 -10.34 -3.37
C VAL A 182 -27.69 -10.60 -2.00
N PRO A 183 -27.43 -11.87 -1.64
CA PRO A 183 -26.85 -12.17 -0.34
C PRO A 183 -25.44 -11.59 -0.24
N LEU A 184 -25.05 -11.24 0.99
CA LEU A 184 -23.68 -10.82 1.25
C LEU A 184 -22.68 -11.97 0.95
N PRO A 185 -21.44 -11.64 0.51
CA PRO A 185 -20.42 -12.65 0.26
C PRO A 185 -20.14 -13.54 1.47
N ALA A 186 -19.75 -14.79 1.22
CA ALA A 186 -19.35 -15.72 2.27
C ALA A 186 -17.96 -15.35 2.86
N GLY A 187 -17.77 -15.67 4.14
CA GLY A 187 -16.48 -15.48 4.81
C GLY A 187 -16.13 -14.02 5.10
N LEU A 188 -17.12 -13.14 5.22
CA LEU A 188 -16.88 -11.73 5.56
C LEU A 188 -16.12 -11.59 6.87
N HIS A 189 -14.99 -10.90 6.82
CA HIS A 189 -14.18 -10.56 7.98
C HIS A 189 -13.59 -9.15 7.83
N LEU A 190 -13.41 -8.50 8.98
CA LEU A 190 -12.68 -7.25 9.10
C LEU A 190 -11.19 -7.54 9.17
N GLU A 191 -10.41 -6.74 8.47
CA GLU A 191 -8.95 -6.76 8.52
C GLU A 191 -8.45 -5.44 9.08
N LEU A 192 -7.77 -5.52 10.23
CA LEU A 192 -7.16 -4.40 10.91
C LEU A 192 -5.65 -4.48 10.70
N VAL A 193 -5.06 -3.41 10.16
CA VAL A 193 -3.66 -3.39 9.76
C VAL A 193 -2.89 -2.35 10.57
N ASP A 194 -1.88 -2.81 11.30
CA ASP A 194 -0.81 -1.99 11.83
C ASP A 194 0.33 -1.94 10.80
N PRO A 195 0.64 -0.77 10.21
CA PRO A 195 1.73 -0.63 9.25
C PRO A 195 3.13 -0.78 9.86
N GLY A 196 3.22 -0.93 11.19
CA GLY A 196 4.46 -0.95 11.94
C GLY A 196 5.12 0.42 12.02
N LYS A 197 6.14 0.51 12.88
CA LYS A 197 6.91 1.74 13.07
C LYS A 197 7.53 2.21 11.76
N ASP A 198 7.56 3.52 11.55
CA ASP A 198 8.34 4.07 10.45
C ASP A 198 9.81 3.65 10.59
N PRO A 199 10.51 3.37 9.47
CA PRO A 199 11.94 3.20 9.50
C PRO A 199 12.57 4.39 10.22
N GLN A 200 13.53 4.15 11.12
CA GLN A 200 14.30 5.24 11.73
C GLN A 200 14.78 6.17 10.61
N GLU A 201 14.50 7.47 10.73
CA GLU A 201 14.97 8.48 9.80
C GLU A 201 16.48 8.30 9.63
N LEU A 202 16.92 7.88 8.44
CA LEU A 202 18.32 7.99 8.08
C LEU A 202 18.65 9.50 8.08
N PRO A 203 19.75 9.93 8.73
CA PRO A 203 20.03 11.34 8.92
C PRO A 203 19.95 12.12 7.61
N ALA A 204 19.12 13.16 7.59
CA ALA A 204 19.03 14.10 6.48
C ALA A 204 20.27 15.01 6.47
N THR A 205 21.46 14.49 6.17
CA THR A 205 22.63 15.33 5.88
C THR A 205 22.60 15.75 4.41
N GLY A 206 21.66 16.63 4.08
CA GLY A 206 21.68 17.37 2.83
C GLY A 206 22.52 18.64 3.00
N VAL A 207 23.84 18.52 3.00
CA VAL A 207 24.73 19.68 2.83
C VAL A 207 24.72 20.03 1.34
N ALA A 208 24.43 21.28 1.00
CA ALA A 208 24.60 21.77 -0.36
C ALA A 208 26.07 21.59 -0.78
N GLY A 209 26.32 20.63 -1.68
CA GLY A 209 27.68 20.26 -2.12
C GLY A 209 28.16 18.87 -1.70
N ALA A 210 27.33 18.05 -1.04
CA ALA A 210 27.67 16.66 -0.77
C ALA A 210 27.76 15.84 -2.08
N ASP A 211 28.83 15.06 -2.17
CA ASP A 211 29.20 14.22 -3.30
C ASP A 211 28.02 13.36 -3.79
N ARG A 212 27.70 13.45 -5.09
CA ARG A 212 26.61 12.71 -5.74
C ARG A 212 26.89 11.20 -5.83
N THR A 213 28.05 10.73 -5.37
CA THR A 213 28.52 9.35 -5.50
C THR A 213 27.97 8.40 -4.43
N THR A 214 27.49 8.89 -3.28
CA THR A 214 26.86 8.01 -2.28
C THR A 214 25.36 7.84 -2.58
N GLN A 215 25.01 6.82 -3.36
CA GLN A 215 23.61 6.47 -3.63
C GLN A 215 22.90 6.09 -2.33
N ASN A 216 22.01 6.95 -1.82
CA ASN A 216 21.09 6.57 -0.75
C ASN A 216 20.09 5.53 -1.29
N PRO A 217 20.13 4.26 -0.86
CA PRO A 217 19.25 3.22 -1.39
C PRO A 217 17.77 3.46 -1.05
N ALA A 218 17.46 4.38 -0.12
CA ALA A 218 16.10 4.81 0.21
C ALA A 218 15.47 5.74 -0.83
N THR A 219 16.27 6.44 -1.64
CA THR A 219 15.74 7.41 -2.59
C THR A 219 16.57 7.45 -3.86
N LEU A 220 15.90 7.35 -5.00
CA LEU A 220 16.53 7.69 -6.26
C LEU A 220 16.48 9.21 -6.44
N PRO A 221 17.64 9.90 -6.57
CA PRO A 221 17.67 11.36 -6.70
C PRO A 221 16.99 11.79 -8.00
N ALA A 222 16.46 13.01 -8.07
CA ALA A 222 15.97 13.54 -9.34
C ALA A 222 17.14 13.70 -10.34
N LEU A 223 16.88 13.46 -11.62
CA LEU A 223 17.82 13.74 -12.70
C LEU A 223 17.30 14.89 -13.56
N SER A 224 18.22 15.65 -14.13
CA SER A 224 17.94 16.52 -15.27
C SER A 224 17.55 15.69 -16.51
N ARG A 225 17.07 16.35 -17.56
CA ARG A 225 16.77 15.67 -18.83
C ARG A 225 18.02 15.00 -19.40
N ALA A 226 19.15 15.71 -19.47
CA ALA A 226 20.40 15.19 -20.03
C ALA A 226 20.89 13.94 -19.26
N GLU A 227 20.93 14.01 -17.92
CA GLU A 227 21.30 12.85 -17.09
C GLU A 227 20.31 11.68 -17.26
N THR A 228 19.03 11.97 -17.53
CA THR A 228 18.03 10.92 -17.79
C THR A 228 18.24 10.24 -19.14
N GLU A 229 18.57 11.01 -20.19
CA GLU A 229 18.85 10.50 -21.53
C GLU A 229 20.08 9.61 -21.54
N GLU A 230 21.14 10.05 -20.87
CA GLU A 230 22.37 9.28 -20.65
C GLU A 230 22.09 7.97 -19.91
N ALA A 231 21.38 8.04 -18.77
CA ALA A 231 21.04 6.86 -17.97
C ALA A 231 20.12 5.86 -18.72
N ALA A 232 19.36 6.33 -19.70
CA ALA A 232 18.50 5.49 -20.54
C ALA A 232 19.23 4.89 -21.74
N GLY A 233 20.51 5.23 -21.97
CA GLY A 233 21.29 4.77 -23.12
C GLY A 233 20.73 5.28 -24.46
N LEU A 234 20.05 6.44 -24.45
CA LEU A 234 19.43 7.01 -25.64
C LEU A 234 20.47 7.82 -26.42
N ALA A 235 20.56 7.58 -27.73
CA ALA A 235 21.55 8.26 -28.57
C ALA A 235 21.30 9.80 -28.64
N PRO A 236 22.35 10.64 -28.51
CA PRO A 236 22.22 12.10 -28.48
C PRO A 236 21.56 12.72 -29.73
N ALA A 237 21.65 12.05 -30.88
CA ALA A 237 21.17 12.57 -32.16
C ALA A 237 19.63 12.58 -32.29
N ALA A 238 18.89 11.86 -31.43
CA ALA A 238 17.45 11.63 -31.61
C ALA A 238 16.53 12.66 -30.94
N LYS A 239 17.04 13.61 -30.14
CA LYS A 239 16.23 14.48 -29.24
C LYS A 239 15.06 13.71 -28.61
N PRO A 240 15.33 12.66 -27.82
CA PRO A 240 14.30 11.77 -27.34
C PRO A 240 13.23 12.52 -26.55
N TYR A 241 11.95 12.24 -26.81
CA TYR A 241 10.84 12.81 -26.05
C TYR A 241 10.71 12.14 -24.68
N ILE A 242 11.65 12.45 -23.78
CA ILE A 242 11.73 11.93 -22.43
C ILE A 242 11.77 13.07 -21.39
N GLY A 243 10.97 12.92 -20.34
CA GLY A 243 10.97 13.86 -19.22
C GLY A 243 12.12 13.59 -18.25
N PRO A 244 12.58 14.60 -17.49
CA PRO A 244 13.54 14.42 -16.40
C PRO A 244 13.02 13.40 -15.39
N ARG A 245 13.88 12.47 -14.92
CA ARG A 245 13.50 11.51 -13.89
C ARG A 245 13.21 12.25 -12.58
N PRO A 246 11.99 12.13 -12.01
CA PRO A 246 11.72 12.74 -10.72
C PRO A 246 12.45 12.01 -9.58
N ARG A 247 12.52 12.65 -8.42
CA ARG A 247 12.92 11.97 -7.17
C ARG A 247 11.89 10.89 -6.86
N ILE A 248 12.35 9.68 -6.54
CA ILE A 248 11.49 8.54 -6.20
C ILE A 248 11.95 7.97 -4.85
N VAL A 249 11.04 7.84 -3.90
CA VAL A 249 11.26 7.06 -2.67
C VAL A 249 11.16 5.59 -3.04
N THR A 250 12.23 4.84 -2.83
CA THR A 250 12.28 3.41 -3.17
C THR A 250 11.49 2.59 -2.17
N ARG A 251 11.26 1.32 -2.49
CA ARG A 251 10.69 0.35 -1.54
C ARG A 251 11.41 0.34 -0.19
N LYS A 252 12.75 0.33 -0.21
CA LYS A 252 13.56 0.46 1.01
C LYS A 252 13.28 1.77 1.76
N GLY A 253 13.11 2.87 1.02
CA GLY A 253 12.93 4.19 1.64
C GLY A 253 11.60 4.45 2.31
N TRP A 254 10.52 3.79 1.87
CA TRP A 254 9.25 3.85 2.59
C TRP A 254 9.05 2.68 3.58
N GLY A 255 10.04 1.78 3.68
CA GLY A 255 10.04 0.68 4.63
C GLY A 255 9.25 -0.54 4.16
N ALA A 256 9.23 -0.83 2.86
CA ALA A 256 8.64 -2.06 2.35
C ALA A 256 9.30 -3.29 2.97
N ASP A 257 8.52 -4.18 3.58
CA ASP A 257 9.03 -5.49 3.95
C ASP A 257 8.96 -6.43 2.73
N GLU A 258 10.11 -6.64 2.11
CA GLU A 258 10.25 -7.52 0.93
C GLU A 258 9.91 -8.99 1.20
N LYS A 259 9.82 -9.42 2.47
CA LYS A 259 9.38 -10.78 2.85
C LYS A 259 7.88 -10.98 2.68
N LEU A 260 7.09 -9.91 2.58
CA LEU A 260 5.65 -10.02 2.38
C LEU A 260 5.33 -10.47 0.95
N ARG A 261 5.96 -9.86 -0.06
CA ARG A 261 5.67 -10.16 -1.47
C ARG A 261 6.24 -11.51 -1.89
N GLU A 262 5.71 -12.03 -2.98
CA GLU A 262 6.39 -13.09 -3.72
C GLU A 262 7.73 -12.63 -4.30
N SER A 263 8.66 -13.57 -4.44
CA SER A 263 10.03 -13.30 -4.89
C SER A 263 10.13 -12.94 -6.39
N GLY A 264 9.26 -13.52 -7.22
CA GLY A 264 9.29 -13.38 -8.68
C GLY A 264 8.70 -12.07 -9.20
N PHE A 265 9.18 -11.63 -10.38
CA PHE A 265 8.67 -10.45 -11.07
C PHE A 265 8.03 -10.84 -12.41
N ALA A 266 6.91 -10.21 -12.74
CA ALA A 266 6.28 -10.29 -14.05
C ALA A 266 6.61 -9.04 -14.86
N TYR A 267 7.10 -9.20 -16.09
CA TYR A 267 7.39 -8.09 -16.99
C TYR A 267 6.52 -8.17 -18.24
N THR A 268 6.14 -6.99 -18.73
CA THR A 268 5.49 -6.80 -20.03
C THR A 268 6.51 -6.30 -21.04
N LYS A 269 6.10 -6.16 -22.31
CA LYS A 269 7.02 -5.74 -23.38
C LYS A 269 7.32 -4.24 -23.35
N SER A 270 6.43 -3.41 -22.81
CA SER A 270 6.51 -1.95 -22.87
C SER A 270 5.55 -1.30 -21.88
N VAL A 271 5.64 0.02 -21.66
CA VAL A 271 4.59 0.81 -20.98
C VAL A 271 3.99 1.79 -21.97
N LYS A 272 2.81 1.45 -22.49
CA LYS A 272 2.11 2.22 -23.53
C LYS A 272 1.11 3.24 -22.96
N ALA A 273 0.66 3.03 -21.73
CA ALA A 273 -0.31 3.88 -21.06
C ALA A 273 -0.07 3.92 -19.54
N ALA A 274 -0.55 4.98 -18.91
CA ALA A 274 -0.66 5.13 -17.47
C ALA A 274 -2.13 5.19 -17.07
N PHE A 275 -2.55 4.33 -16.15
CA PHE A 275 -3.84 4.41 -15.47
C PHE A 275 -3.68 5.13 -14.13
N ILE A 276 -4.39 6.24 -13.98
CA ILE A 276 -4.42 7.03 -12.76
C ILE A 276 -5.55 6.55 -11.87
N HIS A 277 -5.19 6.27 -10.63
CA HIS A 277 -6.03 5.78 -9.55
C HIS A 277 -6.05 6.78 -8.39
N HIS A 278 -7.08 6.70 -7.57
CA HIS A 278 -6.97 7.12 -6.18
C HIS A 278 -6.84 5.87 -5.29
N SER A 279 -6.36 5.98 -4.06
CA SER A 279 -6.30 4.82 -3.16
C SER A 279 -7.62 4.57 -2.41
N ALA A 280 -8.53 5.54 -2.43
CA ALA A 280 -9.76 5.55 -1.61
C ALA A 280 -9.53 5.50 -0.08
N THR A 281 -8.28 5.65 0.37
CA THR A 281 -7.89 5.54 1.78
C THR A 281 -8.26 6.74 2.65
N GLY A 282 -8.97 7.75 2.13
CA GLY A 282 -9.20 9.01 2.84
C GLY A 282 -8.01 9.98 2.80
N ASN A 283 -8.24 11.22 3.24
CA ASN A 283 -7.30 12.35 3.04
C ASN A 283 -6.65 12.88 4.32
N ASN A 284 -6.95 12.29 5.48
CA ASN A 284 -6.62 12.85 6.80
C ASN A 284 -5.19 12.53 7.28
N TYR A 285 -4.45 11.67 6.59
CA TYR A 285 -3.04 11.37 6.90
C TYR A 285 -2.16 12.63 6.77
N LYS A 286 -1.13 12.78 7.61
CA LYS A 286 -0.07 13.79 7.44
C LYS A 286 0.91 13.33 6.38
N CYS A 287 1.60 14.22 5.67
CA CYS A 287 2.57 13.78 4.65
C CYS A 287 3.71 12.92 5.21
N SER A 288 4.10 13.13 6.47
CA SER A 288 5.04 12.24 7.17
C SER A 288 4.52 10.81 7.35
N GLN A 289 3.20 10.61 7.36
CA GLN A 289 2.56 9.30 7.47
C GLN A 289 2.38 8.61 6.11
N ALA A 290 2.74 9.25 4.99
CA ALA A 290 2.56 8.64 3.66
C ALA A 290 3.31 7.29 3.51
N PRO A 291 4.55 7.10 4.03
CA PRO A 291 5.18 5.79 4.10
C PRO A 291 4.35 4.75 4.89
N SER A 292 3.80 5.13 6.05
CA SER A 292 2.93 4.26 6.85
C SER A 292 1.65 3.86 6.11
N VAL A 293 0.99 4.82 5.44
CA VAL A 293 -0.19 4.55 4.59
C VAL A 293 0.18 3.54 3.50
N LEU A 294 1.32 3.73 2.84
CA LEU A 294 1.77 2.84 1.76
C LEU A 294 2.10 1.43 2.28
N ARG A 295 2.76 1.30 3.45
CA ARG A 295 3.00 0.00 4.10
C ARG A 295 1.69 -0.70 4.48
N GLY A 296 0.71 0.06 4.98
CA GLY A 296 -0.62 -0.47 5.30
C GLY A 296 -1.33 -1.03 4.07
N ILE A 297 -1.38 -0.27 2.96
CA ILE A 297 -1.96 -0.74 1.69
C ILE A 297 -1.20 -1.96 1.17
N TYR A 298 0.13 -1.94 1.21
CA TYR A 298 0.96 -3.06 0.77
C TYR A 298 0.67 -4.34 1.56
N ARG A 299 0.64 -4.26 2.90
CA ARG A 299 0.30 -5.37 3.77
C ARG A 299 -1.13 -5.85 3.55
N TYR A 300 -2.10 -4.95 3.40
CA TYR A 300 -3.49 -5.31 3.11
C TYR A 300 -3.61 -6.07 1.78
N HIS A 301 -3.02 -5.57 0.70
CA HIS A 301 -3.04 -6.26 -0.60
C HIS A 301 -2.45 -7.67 -0.51
N VAL A 302 -1.34 -7.84 0.21
CA VAL A 302 -0.64 -9.13 0.26
C VAL A 302 -1.25 -10.10 1.28
N LYS A 303 -1.42 -9.67 2.53
CA LYS A 303 -1.84 -10.54 3.63
C LYS A 303 -3.35 -10.76 3.66
N SER A 304 -4.11 -9.74 3.29
CA SER A 304 -5.58 -9.77 3.38
C SER A 304 -6.19 -10.15 2.04
N SER A 305 -5.89 -9.39 0.97
CA SER A 305 -6.42 -9.65 -0.38
C SER A 305 -5.70 -10.79 -1.12
N GLY A 306 -4.56 -11.28 -0.61
CA GLY A 306 -3.85 -12.43 -1.18
C GLY A 306 -3.08 -12.14 -2.48
N TRP A 307 -2.74 -10.89 -2.75
CA TRP A 307 -2.00 -10.50 -3.95
C TRP A 307 -0.51 -10.73 -3.78
N ARG A 308 0.22 -10.75 -4.89
CA ARG A 308 1.66 -11.04 -4.88
C ARG A 308 2.50 -9.89 -4.36
N ASP A 309 2.01 -8.67 -4.51
CA ASP A 309 2.63 -7.40 -4.11
C ASP A 309 1.57 -6.29 -4.14
N ILE A 310 1.94 -5.05 -3.84
CA ILE A 310 1.08 -3.89 -4.09
C ILE A 310 0.72 -3.80 -5.59
N GLY A 311 -0.57 -3.67 -5.92
CA GLY A 311 -1.04 -3.72 -7.31
C GLY A 311 -0.57 -2.56 -8.20
N TYR A 312 -0.24 -1.40 -7.62
CA TYR A 312 0.18 -0.21 -8.36
C TYR A 312 1.70 -0.19 -8.59
N ASN A 313 2.13 0.27 -9.77
CA ASN A 313 3.57 0.44 -10.05
C ASN A 313 4.18 1.61 -9.26
N PHE A 314 3.39 2.67 -9.04
CA PHE A 314 3.82 3.85 -8.28
C PHE A 314 2.68 4.38 -7.42
N ALA A 315 3.04 5.07 -6.34
CA ALA A 315 2.12 5.87 -5.55
C ALA A 315 2.58 7.35 -5.51
N VAL A 316 1.62 8.26 -5.34
CA VAL A 316 1.86 9.71 -5.20
C VAL A 316 1.07 10.21 -4.01
N ASP A 317 1.74 10.83 -3.04
CA ASP A 317 1.05 11.44 -1.90
C ASP A 317 0.53 12.86 -2.19
N LYS A 318 -0.27 13.38 -1.26
CA LYS A 318 -0.85 14.72 -1.35
C LYS A 318 0.19 15.86 -1.32
N CYS A 319 1.41 15.58 -0.87
CA CYS A 319 2.55 16.49 -0.89
C CYS A 319 3.41 16.40 -2.17
N GLY A 320 3.07 15.48 -3.10
CA GLY A 320 3.78 15.32 -4.37
C GLY A 320 5.04 14.47 -4.28
N ASN A 321 5.24 13.70 -3.20
CA ASN A 321 6.27 12.67 -3.20
C ASN A 321 5.82 11.49 -4.08
N ILE A 322 6.78 10.89 -4.79
CA ILE A 322 6.56 9.72 -5.64
C ILE A 322 7.25 8.53 -4.99
N TYR A 323 6.51 7.43 -4.86
CA TYR A 323 6.97 6.19 -4.24
C TYR A 323 6.97 5.07 -5.28
N GLU A 324 8.02 4.25 -5.26
CA GLU A 324 8.03 2.97 -5.95
C GLU A 324 6.98 2.05 -5.30
N GLY A 325 6.06 1.53 -6.10
CA GLY A 325 5.08 0.53 -5.67
C GLY A 325 5.59 -0.87 -5.97
N ARG A 326 4.98 -1.53 -6.97
CA ARG A 326 5.26 -2.91 -7.33
C ARG A 326 6.73 -3.17 -7.68
N ALA A 327 7.32 -4.19 -7.06
CA ALA A 327 8.71 -4.56 -7.18
C ALA A 327 9.07 -5.15 -8.56
N GLY A 328 10.35 -5.08 -8.93
CA GLY A 328 10.85 -5.49 -10.25
C GLY A 328 11.57 -4.35 -11.00
N GLY A 329 11.66 -3.17 -10.39
CA GLY A 329 12.55 -2.09 -10.81
C GLY A 329 11.83 -0.94 -11.49
N VAL A 330 12.09 0.26 -10.98
CA VAL A 330 11.45 1.53 -11.39
C VAL A 330 11.55 1.85 -12.89
N THR A 331 12.58 1.38 -13.60
CA THR A 331 12.79 1.66 -15.04
C THR A 331 12.16 0.60 -15.94
N LYS A 332 11.88 -0.61 -15.44
CA LYS A 332 11.35 -1.74 -16.23
C LYS A 332 9.83 -1.74 -16.34
N ALA A 333 9.29 -2.46 -17.32
CA ALA A 333 7.85 -2.57 -17.58
C ALA A 333 7.19 -3.67 -16.72
N VAL A 334 7.33 -3.57 -15.40
CA VAL A 334 6.71 -4.51 -14.44
C VAL A 334 5.20 -4.52 -14.61
N MET A 335 4.61 -5.71 -14.71
CA MET A 335 3.16 -5.89 -14.77
C MET A 335 2.54 -5.59 -13.40
N GLY A 336 1.55 -4.70 -13.37
CA GLY A 336 0.74 -4.40 -12.19
C GLY A 336 -0.47 -5.32 -12.01
N ALA A 337 -1.26 -5.05 -10.97
CA ALA A 337 -2.59 -5.61 -10.72
C ALA A 337 -3.51 -4.46 -10.27
N HIS A 338 -3.61 -3.45 -11.13
CA HIS A 338 -4.27 -2.17 -10.81
C HIS A 338 -5.49 -1.89 -11.66
N THR A 339 -5.61 -2.51 -12.84
CA THR A 339 -6.72 -2.29 -13.77
C THR A 339 -7.01 -3.60 -14.45
N LEU A 340 -7.94 -4.37 -13.87
CA LEU A 340 -8.35 -5.65 -14.40
C LEU A 340 -8.73 -5.52 -15.88
N GLY A 341 -8.07 -6.31 -16.72
CA GLY A 341 -8.21 -6.28 -18.17
C GLY A 341 -7.25 -5.35 -18.90
N PHE A 342 -6.49 -4.50 -18.21
CA PHE A 342 -5.51 -3.60 -18.85
C PHE A 342 -4.16 -3.54 -18.11
N ASN A 343 -3.84 -4.50 -17.25
CA ASN A 343 -2.55 -4.57 -16.56
C ASN A 343 -1.37 -4.78 -17.54
N THR A 344 -1.61 -5.43 -18.68
CA THR A 344 -0.57 -5.71 -19.68
C THR A 344 -0.18 -4.46 -20.49
N ASN A 345 1.13 -4.19 -20.55
CA ASN A 345 1.77 -3.05 -21.20
C ASN A 345 1.37 -1.67 -20.67
N THR A 346 0.98 -1.57 -19.40
CA THR A 346 0.59 -0.31 -18.77
C THR A 346 1.25 -0.18 -17.40
N MET A 347 1.08 0.98 -16.78
CA MET A 347 1.41 1.18 -15.39
C MET A 347 0.24 1.80 -14.63
N GLY A 348 0.12 1.45 -13.36
CA GLY A 348 -0.83 2.05 -12.42
C GLY A 348 -0.13 3.06 -11.52
N ILE A 349 -0.75 4.23 -11.36
CA ILE A 349 -0.32 5.26 -10.41
C ILE A 349 -1.45 5.52 -9.43
N ALA A 350 -1.28 5.16 -8.16
CA ALA A 350 -2.23 5.49 -7.10
C ALA A 350 -1.91 6.85 -6.48
N VAL A 351 -2.83 7.80 -6.58
CA VAL A 351 -2.76 9.05 -5.81
C VAL A 351 -3.39 8.79 -4.44
N LEU A 352 -2.59 8.86 -3.38
CA LEU A 352 -3.04 8.53 -2.02
C LEU A 352 -4.08 9.55 -1.54
N GLY A 353 -5.33 9.08 -1.41
CA GLY A 353 -6.48 9.89 -1.04
C GLY A 353 -7.79 9.44 -1.67
N THR A 354 -8.86 10.16 -1.33
CA THR A 354 -10.20 10.00 -1.91
C THR A 354 -10.61 11.31 -2.60
N PHE A 355 -10.77 11.26 -3.92
CA PHE A 355 -10.98 12.44 -4.78
C PHE A 355 -12.33 12.45 -5.52
N THR A 356 -13.33 11.76 -4.99
CA THR A 356 -14.70 11.80 -5.52
C THR A 356 -15.29 13.20 -5.36
N LYS A 357 -15.20 13.76 -4.14
CA LYS A 357 -15.70 15.11 -3.81
C LYS A 357 -14.59 16.12 -3.55
N SER A 358 -13.45 15.68 -3.03
CA SER A 358 -12.29 16.51 -2.66
C SER A 358 -11.36 16.75 -3.85
N ASN A 359 -10.86 17.98 -4.01
CA ASN A 359 -9.89 18.29 -5.06
C ASN A 359 -8.51 17.73 -4.72
N PRO A 360 -7.80 17.11 -5.68
CA PRO A 360 -6.41 16.72 -5.47
C PRO A 360 -5.52 17.97 -5.35
N PRO A 361 -4.54 18.00 -4.43
CA PRO A 361 -3.57 19.08 -4.37
C PRO A 361 -2.77 19.22 -5.66
N ALA A 362 -2.38 20.45 -5.99
CA ALA A 362 -1.56 20.72 -7.17
C ALA A 362 -0.24 19.95 -7.16
N ALA A 363 0.37 19.75 -5.98
CA ALA A 363 1.59 18.98 -5.81
C ALA A 363 1.44 17.53 -6.31
N ALA A 364 0.34 16.85 -5.98
CA ALA A 364 0.05 15.50 -6.44
C ALA A 364 -0.13 15.43 -7.97
N VAL A 365 -0.90 16.35 -8.56
CA VAL A 365 -1.10 16.41 -10.01
C VAL A 365 0.22 16.71 -10.76
N ASN A 366 1.06 17.58 -10.19
CA ASN A 366 2.38 17.89 -10.72
C ASN A 366 3.32 16.68 -10.64
N ALA A 367 3.27 15.91 -9.55
CA ALA A 367 4.04 14.69 -9.38
C ALA A 367 3.62 13.61 -10.40
N VAL A 368 2.33 13.40 -10.61
CA VAL A 368 1.81 12.52 -11.68
C VAL A 368 2.32 12.97 -13.05
N SER A 369 2.33 14.28 -13.32
CA SER A 369 2.83 14.83 -14.58
C SER A 369 4.32 14.55 -14.79
N LYS A 370 5.16 14.75 -13.76
CA LYS A 370 6.60 14.46 -13.80
C LYS A 370 6.88 12.98 -13.98
N LEU A 371 6.20 12.13 -13.21
CA LEU A 371 6.34 10.67 -13.27
C LEU A 371 5.96 10.13 -14.65
N THR A 372 4.80 10.54 -15.17
CA THR A 372 4.33 10.09 -16.49
C THR A 372 5.24 10.61 -17.61
N ALA A 373 5.74 11.85 -17.52
CA ALA A 373 6.65 12.40 -18.54
C ALA A 373 7.91 11.55 -18.68
N TRP A 374 8.51 11.18 -17.54
CA TRP A 374 9.68 10.33 -17.49
C TRP A 374 9.37 8.89 -17.90
N LYS A 375 8.46 8.21 -17.18
CA LYS A 375 8.25 6.77 -17.32
C LYS A 375 7.65 6.40 -18.66
N LEU A 376 6.71 7.18 -19.22
CA LEU A 376 6.22 6.95 -20.59
C LEU A 376 7.29 7.30 -21.64
N GLY A 377 8.15 8.28 -21.33
CA GLY A 377 9.25 8.70 -22.20
C GLY A 377 10.28 7.58 -22.42
N LEU A 378 10.57 6.79 -21.37
CA LEU A 378 11.42 5.58 -21.48
C LEU A 378 10.92 4.57 -22.51
N PHE A 379 9.62 4.60 -22.85
CA PHE A 379 9.00 3.70 -23.82
C PHE A 379 8.42 4.45 -25.05
N GLY A 380 8.79 5.72 -25.24
CA GLY A 380 8.40 6.52 -26.41
C GLY A 380 6.91 6.93 -26.47
N ALA A 381 6.13 6.73 -25.41
CA ALA A 381 4.71 7.04 -25.40
C ALA A 381 4.45 8.55 -25.21
N ASN A 382 3.61 9.14 -26.07
CA ASN A 382 3.21 10.55 -26.02
C ASN A 382 2.05 10.76 -25.02
N PRO A 383 2.23 11.52 -23.93
CA PRO A 383 1.19 11.74 -22.91
C PRO A 383 -0.12 12.34 -23.42
N LYS A 384 -0.08 13.19 -24.46
CA LYS A 384 -1.28 13.76 -25.09
C LYS A 384 -1.93 12.83 -26.12
N GLY A 385 -1.25 11.74 -26.48
CA GLY A 385 -1.68 10.82 -27.51
C GLY A 385 -2.81 9.89 -27.07
N LYS A 386 -3.24 9.08 -28.03
CA LYS A 386 -4.12 7.94 -27.81
C LYS A 386 -3.38 6.65 -28.13
N VAL A 387 -3.80 5.57 -27.49
CA VAL A 387 -3.26 4.22 -27.67
C VAL A 387 -4.40 3.22 -27.78
N THR A 388 -4.22 2.18 -28.59
CA THR A 388 -5.13 1.04 -28.62
C THR A 388 -4.58 -0.06 -27.74
N LEU A 389 -5.33 -0.44 -26.71
CA LEU A 389 -5.02 -1.58 -25.84
C LEU A 389 -6.03 -2.70 -26.08
N THR A 390 -5.61 -3.94 -25.86
CA THR A 390 -6.49 -5.11 -25.92
C THR A 390 -6.91 -5.47 -24.50
N SER A 391 -8.22 -5.51 -24.24
CA SER A 391 -8.75 -5.91 -22.94
C SER A 391 -8.44 -7.39 -22.66
N GLY A 392 -7.90 -7.69 -21.48
CA GLY A 392 -7.80 -9.03 -20.90
C GLY A 392 -9.14 -9.56 -20.37
N GLY A 393 -10.17 -8.71 -20.31
CA GLY A 393 -11.46 -8.98 -19.69
C GLY A 393 -11.69 -8.10 -18.46
N SER A 394 -12.80 -7.37 -18.44
CA SER A 394 -13.26 -6.52 -17.34
C SER A 394 -14.78 -6.44 -17.37
N ASN A 395 -15.39 -5.88 -16.32
CA ASN A 395 -16.84 -5.63 -16.29
C ASN A 395 -17.31 -4.62 -17.37
N LYS A 396 -16.39 -3.81 -17.92
CA LYS A 396 -16.68 -2.81 -18.94
C LYS A 396 -16.35 -3.26 -20.36
N TYR A 397 -15.28 -4.03 -20.53
CA TYR A 397 -14.80 -4.49 -21.83
C TYR A 397 -14.47 -5.99 -21.81
N LYS A 398 -15.18 -6.74 -22.65
CA LYS A 398 -14.93 -8.18 -22.89
C LYS A 398 -13.48 -8.44 -23.31
N LYS A 399 -12.96 -9.62 -22.95
CA LYS A 399 -11.63 -10.10 -23.35
C LYS A 399 -11.46 -10.05 -24.87
N GLY A 400 -10.28 -9.63 -25.33
CA GLY A 400 -9.94 -9.47 -26.75
C GLY A 400 -10.41 -8.15 -27.38
N LYS A 401 -11.27 -7.35 -26.71
CA LYS A 401 -11.73 -6.07 -27.25
C LYS A 401 -10.57 -5.08 -27.39
N LYS A 402 -10.37 -4.54 -28.59
CA LYS A 402 -9.46 -3.40 -28.83
C LYS A 402 -10.15 -2.10 -28.42
N VAL A 403 -9.57 -1.37 -27.48
CA VAL A 403 -10.11 -0.13 -26.92
C VAL A 403 -9.12 1.00 -27.14
N LYS A 404 -9.60 2.11 -27.72
CA LYS A 404 -8.80 3.32 -27.94
C LYS A 404 -8.91 4.23 -26.72
N LEU A 405 -7.82 4.38 -25.99
CA LEU A 405 -7.73 5.12 -24.74
C LEU A 405 -6.75 6.29 -24.87
N ASN A 406 -6.79 7.22 -23.93
CA ASN A 406 -5.73 8.21 -23.82
C ASN A 406 -4.48 7.54 -23.23
N VAL A 407 -3.29 8.01 -23.60
CA VAL A 407 -2.05 7.46 -23.02
C VAL A 407 -1.99 7.68 -21.51
N ILE A 408 -2.53 8.78 -21.00
CA ILE A 408 -2.87 8.93 -19.57
C ILE A 408 -4.39 8.85 -19.45
N SER A 409 -4.88 7.78 -18.84
CA SER A 409 -6.29 7.49 -18.62
C SER A 409 -6.60 7.36 -17.13
N GLY A 410 -7.86 7.59 -16.74
CA GLY A 410 -8.31 7.24 -15.38
C GLY A 410 -8.72 5.78 -15.32
N HIS A 411 -8.78 5.18 -14.13
CA HIS A 411 -9.26 3.81 -13.97
C HIS A 411 -10.61 3.57 -14.65
N ARG A 412 -11.57 4.47 -14.40
CA ARG A 412 -12.91 4.46 -15.02
C ARG A 412 -12.94 4.40 -16.55
N ASP A 413 -11.84 4.71 -17.23
CA ASP A 413 -11.76 4.60 -18.69
C ASP A 413 -11.58 3.15 -19.14
N GLY A 414 -10.96 2.29 -18.31
CA GLY A 414 -10.71 0.87 -18.57
C GLY A 414 -11.66 -0.08 -17.82
N PHE A 415 -12.25 0.36 -16.72
CA PHE A 415 -13.13 -0.44 -15.86
C PHE A 415 -14.38 0.38 -15.45
N ALA A 416 -15.50 -0.26 -15.10
CA ALA A 416 -16.66 0.46 -14.54
C ALA A 416 -16.46 0.63 -13.02
N THR A 417 -15.91 1.80 -12.64
CA THR A 417 -15.55 2.18 -11.26
C THR A 417 -15.62 3.70 -11.12
N GLU A 418 -15.77 4.22 -9.91
CA GLU A 418 -15.60 5.64 -9.62
C GLU A 418 -14.14 6.09 -9.64
N CYS A 419 -13.17 5.19 -9.49
CA CYS A 419 -11.75 5.51 -9.47
C CYS A 419 -11.32 6.25 -10.77
N PRO A 420 -10.52 7.34 -10.73
CA PRO A 420 -9.80 7.93 -9.58
C PRO A 420 -10.58 9.00 -8.80
N GLY A 421 -11.90 8.96 -8.82
CA GLY A 421 -12.78 10.00 -8.29
C GLY A 421 -12.96 11.18 -9.27
N ALA A 422 -14.13 11.81 -9.21
CA ALA A 422 -14.54 12.80 -10.19
C ALA A 422 -13.64 14.05 -10.24
N ARG A 423 -13.07 14.47 -9.09
CA ARG A 423 -12.21 15.67 -9.04
C ARG A 423 -10.82 15.42 -9.61
N LEU A 424 -10.21 14.27 -9.33
CA LEU A 424 -8.91 13.89 -9.91
C LEU A 424 -9.04 13.55 -11.39
N TYR A 425 -10.11 12.87 -11.80
CA TYR A 425 -10.38 12.59 -13.20
C TYR A 425 -10.44 13.87 -14.07
N LYS A 426 -11.09 14.93 -13.56
CA LYS A 426 -11.13 16.25 -14.22
C LYS A 426 -9.75 16.88 -14.43
N LYS A 427 -8.71 16.48 -13.67
CA LYS A 427 -7.34 17.00 -13.80
C LYS A 427 -6.48 16.22 -14.81
N LEU A 428 -6.96 15.11 -15.37
CA LEU A 428 -6.16 14.30 -16.31
C LEU A 428 -5.79 15.05 -17.59
N GLY A 429 -6.63 15.99 -18.07
CA GLY A 429 -6.27 16.88 -19.18
C GLY A 429 -5.05 17.76 -18.90
N THR A 430 -4.98 18.32 -17.68
CA THR A 430 -3.82 19.09 -17.21
C THR A 430 -2.58 18.22 -17.08
N ALA A 431 -2.73 17.00 -16.54
CA ALA A 431 -1.62 16.06 -16.42
C ALA A 431 -1.04 15.67 -17.78
N ARG A 432 -1.90 15.36 -18.77
CA ARG A 432 -1.49 15.09 -20.16
C ARG A 432 -0.69 16.23 -20.77
N THR A 433 -1.19 17.46 -20.64
CA THR A 433 -0.54 18.65 -21.21
C THR A 433 0.81 18.92 -20.54
N SER A 434 0.85 18.89 -19.21
CA SER A 434 2.08 19.16 -18.44
C SER A 434 3.13 18.08 -18.66
N SER A 435 2.71 16.82 -18.70
CA SER A 435 3.57 15.67 -18.97
C SER A 435 4.20 15.72 -20.36
N ALA A 436 3.42 16.05 -21.40
CA ALA A 436 3.94 16.24 -22.75
C ALA A 436 4.94 17.41 -22.83
N LYS A 437 4.64 18.55 -22.19
CA LYS A 437 5.59 19.68 -22.10
C LYS A 437 6.90 19.27 -21.44
N LEU A 438 6.84 18.47 -20.36
CA LEU A 438 8.02 17.94 -19.68
C LEU A 438 8.83 16.95 -20.54
N GLN A 439 8.19 16.24 -21.47
CA GLN A 439 8.88 15.46 -22.52
C GLN A 439 9.48 16.33 -23.64
N GLY A 440 9.15 17.62 -23.70
CA GLY A 440 9.57 18.52 -24.79
C GLY A 440 8.69 18.46 -26.04
N ARG A 441 7.42 18.08 -25.89
CA ARG A 441 6.41 18.01 -26.97
C ARG A 441 5.47 19.20 -27.02
#